data_AF-A0A4S1E553-F1
#
_entry.id   AF-A0A4S1E553-F1
#
_cell.length_a   1.000
_cell.length_b   1.000
_cell.length_c   1.000
_cell.angle_alpha   90.00
_cell.angle_beta   90.00
_cell.angle_gamma   90.00
#
_symmetry.space_group_name_H-M   'P 1'
#
loop_
_entity.id
_entity.type
_entity.pdbx_description
1 polymer ?
#
loop_
_entity_poly.entity_id
_entity_poly.type
_entity_poly.pdbx_seq_one_letter_code
_entity_poly.pdbx_strand_id
1 'polypeptide(L)'
;LFGWPESNGIFTIWVGHVLLCMAYVAVVVQSRIRDFDRSLEEAAMDLGATPVKVFFLITLPLIAPALMAAWLLAFTLSLDDVVIASFLSGPGYTTLPVEVFSRVRLGLKPEINALATLFILVVGLLVIVANRLQHQVNKAEQ
;
A
#
# COMPACT_ATOMS: atom_id res chain seq x y z
N LEU A 1 10.30 0.92 -21.67
CA LEU A 1 10.10 0.54 -20.24
C LEU A 1 10.59 1.63 -19.30
N PHE A 2 11.88 2.01 -19.34
CA PHE A 2 12.39 3.05 -18.44
C PHE A 2 12.02 4.48 -18.84
N GLY A 3 12.00 4.82 -20.14
CA GLY A 3 11.59 6.13 -20.64
C GLY A 3 12.55 7.28 -20.29
N TRP A 4 13.18 7.24 -19.12
CA TRP A 4 14.08 8.26 -18.61
C TRP A 4 15.48 8.18 -19.24
N PRO A 5 16.13 9.31 -19.59
CA PRO A 5 15.70 10.70 -19.40
C PRO A 5 14.90 11.32 -20.57
N GLU A 6 14.74 10.61 -21.68
CA GLU A 6 14.17 11.18 -22.91
C GLU A 6 12.63 11.32 -22.90
N SER A 7 11.94 10.58 -22.03
CA SER A 7 10.48 10.54 -21.95
C SER A 7 9.96 10.09 -20.57
N ASN A 8 8.74 10.49 -20.25
CA ASN A 8 8.02 9.98 -19.09
C ASN A 8 7.56 8.53 -19.38
N GLY A 9 7.82 7.61 -18.45
CA GLY A 9 7.54 6.18 -18.63
C GLY A 9 7.17 5.48 -17.33
N ILE A 10 7.11 4.14 -17.34
CA ILE A 10 6.74 3.35 -16.15
C ILE A 10 7.67 3.64 -14.97
N PHE A 11 8.96 3.89 -15.23
CA PHE A 11 9.92 4.20 -14.18
C PHE A 11 9.62 5.52 -13.45
N THR A 12 9.30 6.60 -14.17
CA THR A 12 8.98 7.90 -13.55
C THR A 12 7.71 7.81 -12.72
N ILE A 13 6.70 7.08 -13.21
CA ILE A 13 5.48 6.77 -12.45
C ILE A 13 5.81 5.97 -11.18
N TRP A 14 6.62 4.92 -11.31
CA TRP A 14 7.03 4.08 -10.18
C TRP A 14 7.76 4.88 -9.10
N VAL A 15 8.74 5.70 -9.47
CA VAL A 15 9.45 6.56 -8.52
C VAL A 15 8.49 7.54 -7.83
N GLY A 16 7.57 8.15 -8.57
CA GLY A 16 6.56 9.05 -7.99
C GLY A 16 5.68 8.34 -6.94
N HIS A 17 5.18 7.16 -7.27
CA HIS A 17 4.36 6.36 -6.36
C HIS A 17 5.16 5.89 -5.14
N VAL A 18 6.42 5.46 -5.32
CA VAL A 18 7.29 5.05 -4.22
C VAL A 18 7.54 6.21 -3.25
N LEU A 19 7.84 7.40 -3.76
CA LEU A 19 8.08 8.58 -2.91
C LEU A 19 6.84 8.95 -2.08
N LEU A 20 5.67 8.98 -2.71
CA LEU A 20 4.42 9.25 -2.00
C LEU A 20 4.12 8.17 -0.96
N CYS A 21 4.11 6.90 -1.37
CA CYS A 21 3.79 5.77 -0.50
C CYS A 21 4.77 5.67 0.66
N MET A 22 6.05 5.95 0.44
CA MET A 22 7.08 5.92 1.47
C MET A 22 6.78 6.89 2.62
N ALA A 23 6.26 8.09 2.33
CA ALA A 23 5.87 9.05 3.37
C ALA A 23 4.75 8.49 4.28
N TYR A 24 3.72 7.89 3.69
CA TYR A 24 2.62 7.26 4.45
C TYR A 24 3.08 6.03 5.23
N VAL A 25 3.84 5.14 4.58
CA VAL A 25 4.38 3.92 5.20
C VAL A 25 5.29 4.28 6.38
N ALA A 26 6.15 5.29 6.24
CA ALA A 26 7.04 5.74 7.30
C ALA A 26 6.27 6.19 8.55
N VAL A 27 5.18 6.94 8.38
CA VAL A 27 4.34 7.39 9.50
C VAL A 27 3.68 6.20 10.21
N VAL A 28 3.13 5.24 9.46
CA VAL A 28 2.48 4.04 10.04
C VAL A 28 3.48 3.19 10.80
N VAL A 29 4.65 2.92 10.20
CA VAL A 29 5.69 2.10 10.82
C VAL A 29 6.29 2.81 12.05
N GLN A 30 6.54 4.11 11.97
CA GLN A 30 7.07 4.89 13.09
C GLN A 30 6.13 4.87 14.30
N SER A 31 4.83 5.02 14.08
CA SER A 31 3.83 4.92 15.15
C SER A 31 3.93 3.57 15.87
N ARG A 32 4.12 2.48 15.12
CA ARG A 32 4.18 1.13 15.68
C ARG A 32 5.49 0.84 16.40
N ILE A 33 6.61 1.35 15.91
CA ILE A 33 7.91 1.24 16.60
C ILE A 33 7.91 2.00 17.92
N ARG A 34 7.23 3.16 17.98
CA ARG A 34 7.16 3.98 19.20
C ARG A 34 6.44 3.27 20.36
N ASP A 35 5.46 2.44 20.04
CA ASP A 35 4.64 1.72 21.03
C ASP A 35 5.30 0.42 21.51
N PHE A 36 6.43 -0.01 20.93
CA PHE A 36 7.09 -1.26 21.29
C PHE A 36 8.02 -1.10 22.49
N ASP A 37 7.84 -1.99 23.48
CA ASP A 37 8.78 -2.18 24.57
C ASP A 37 10.04 -2.87 24.07
N ARG A 38 11.19 -2.23 24.30
CA ARG A 38 12.51 -2.70 23.87
C ARG A 38 13.10 -3.76 24.81
N SER A 39 12.44 -4.06 25.92
CA SER A 39 12.90 -5.04 26.91
C SER A 39 13.24 -6.42 26.30
N LEU A 40 12.48 -6.88 25.31
CA LEU A 40 12.75 -8.14 24.61
C LEU A 40 14.03 -8.11 23.77
N GLU A 41 14.31 -6.97 23.11
CA GLU A 41 15.53 -6.78 22.32
C GLU A 41 16.76 -6.68 23.22
N GLU A 42 16.65 -5.93 24.32
CA GLU A 42 17.69 -5.77 25.34
C GLU A 42 18.02 -7.13 25.97
N ALA A 43 17.02 -7.89 26.43
CA ALA A 43 17.23 -9.21 27.01
C ALA A 43 17.90 -10.20 26.03
N ALA A 44 17.55 -10.14 24.74
CA ALA A 44 18.19 -10.97 23.73
C ALA A 44 19.67 -10.59 23.51
N MET A 45 19.99 -9.29 23.53
CA MET A 45 21.37 -8.82 23.44
C MET A 45 22.18 -9.18 24.69
N ASP A 46 21.58 -9.11 25.88
CA ASP A 46 22.21 -9.52 27.15
C ASP A 46 22.58 -11.02 27.16
N LEU A 47 21.78 -11.86 26.49
CA LEU A 47 22.07 -13.29 26.27
C LEU A 47 23.07 -13.55 25.14
N GLY A 48 23.66 -12.51 24.55
CA GLY A 48 24.70 -12.59 23.52
C GLY A 48 24.19 -12.64 22.07
N ALA A 49 22.91 -12.32 21.81
CA ALA A 49 22.43 -12.20 20.44
C ALA A 49 22.98 -10.93 19.76
N THR A 50 23.38 -11.06 18.49
CA THR A 50 23.82 -9.90 17.70
C THR A 50 22.62 -9.04 17.27
N PRO A 51 22.77 -7.71 17.10
CA PRO A 51 21.67 -6.82 16.71
C PRO A 51 20.94 -7.25 15.43
N VAL A 52 21.68 -7.78 14.45
CA VAL A 52 21.10 -8.31 13.20
C VAL A 52 20.19 -9.51 13.48
N LYS A 53 20.63 -10.42 14.36
CA LYS A 53 19.82 -11.58 14.76
C LYS A 53 18.57 -11.16 15.53
N VAL A 54 18.70 -10.19 16.45
CA VAL A 54 17.58 -9.60 17.19
C VAL A 54 16.57 -8.95 16.24
N PHE A 55 17.05 -8.19 15.24
CA PHE A 55 16.17 -7.57 14.25
C PHE A 55 15.31 -8.61 13.51
N PHE A 56 15.91 -9.67 12.96
CA PHE A 56 15.14 -10.65 12.17
C PHE A 56 14.27 -11.59 13.03
N LEU A 57 14.67 -11.88 14.26
CA LEU A 57 13.96 -12.83 15.13
C LEU A 57 12.93 -12.18 16.05
N ILE A 58 13.11 -10.91 16.41
CA ILE A 58 12.28 -10.21 17.40
C ILE A 58 11.63 -8.99 16.74
N THR A 59 12.42 -8.00 16.34
CA THR A 59 11.89 -6.72 15.84
C THR A 59 11.00 -6.89 14.61
N LEU A 60 11.48 -7.62 13.59
CA LEU A 60 10.81 -7.78 12.30
C LEU A 60 9.47 -8.53 12.43
N PRO A 61 9.38 -9.70 13.11
CA PRO A 61 8.10 -10.35 13.38
C PRO A 61 7.12 -9.48 14.18
N LEU A 62 7.62 -8.70 15.15
CA LEU A 62 6.80 -7.79 15.95
C LEU A 62 6.20 -6.65 15.10
N ILE A 63 7.00 -6.03 14.23
CA ILE A 63 6.52 -4.97 13.32
C ILE A 63 5.81 -5.54 12.08
N ALA A 64 5.84 -6.85 11.82
CA ALA A 64 5.29 -7.44 10.60
C ALA A 64 3.79 -7.12 10.37
N PRO A 65 2.89 -7.18 11.37
CA PRO A 65 1.50 -6.78 11.18
C PRO A 65 1.36 -5.30 10.78
N ALA A 66 2.23 -4.43 11.32
CA ALA A 66 2.29 -3.02 10.95
C ALA A 66 2.78 -2.82 9.51
N LEU A 67 3.79 -3.58 9.10
CA LEU A 67 4.29 -3.57 7.72
C LEU A 67 3.22 -4.04 6.73
N MET A 68 2.44 -5.06 7.07
CA MET A 68 1.32 -5.52 6.25
C MET A 68 0.23 -4.46 6.12
N ALA A 69 -0.13 -3.79 7.21
CA ALA A 69 -1.09 -2.69 7.19
C ALA A 69 -0.59 -1.50 6.34
N ALA A 70 0.69 -1.12 6.51
CA ALA A 70 1.31 -0.06 5.74
C ALA A 70 1.42 -0.42 4.24
N TRP A 71 1.70 -1.68 3.91
CA TRP A 71 1.71 -2.18 2.54
C TRP A 71 0.33 -2.10 1.88
N LEU A 72 -0.72 -2.53 2.59
CA LEU A 72 -2.11 -2.42 2.09
C LEU A 72 -2.50 -0.97 1.85
N LEU A 73 -2.12 -0.07 2.76
CA LEU A 73 -2.35 1.37 2.60
C LEU A 73 -1.63 1.91 1.35
N ALA A 74 -0.34 1.62 1.19
CA ALA A 74 0.45 2.03 0.03
C ALA A 74 -0.12 1.48 -1.29
N PHE A 75 -0.54 0.22 -1.30
CA PHE A 75 -1.19 -0.40 -2.46
C PHE A 75 -2.50 0.33 -2.82
N THR A 76 -3.32 0.62 -1.82
CA THR A 76 -4.59 1.34 -2.00
C THR A 76 -4.36 2.75 -2.55
N LEU A 77 -3.41 3.50 -1.98
CA LEU A 77 -3.04 4.84 -2.44
C LEU A 77 -2.53 4.80 -3.89
N SER A 78 -1.68 3.84 -4.21
CA SER A 78 -1.12 3.66 -5.56
C SER A 78 -2.20 3.34 -6.61
N LEU A 79 -3.23 2.58 -6.25
CA LEU A 79 -4.32 2.23 -7.17
C LEU A 79 -5.28 3.40 -7.46
N ASP A 80 -5.47 4.31 -6.50
CA ASP A 80 -6.40 5.45 -6.63
C ASP A 80 -5.73 6.71 -7.19
N ASP A 81 -4.40 6.76 -7.25
CA ASP A 81 -3.69 7.98 -7.62
C ASP A 81 -3.68 8.24 -9.13
N VAL A 82 -4.69 8.96 -9.59
CA VAL A 82 -4.79 9.49 -10.95
C VAL A 82 -3.90 10.73 -11.14
N VAL A 83 -3.69 11.51 -10.09
CA VAL A 83 -3.03 12.82 -10.19
C VAL A 83 -1.55 12.63 -10.51
N ILE A 84 -0.82 11.92 -9.65
CA ILE A 84 0.62 11.66 -9.82
C ILE A 84 0.84 10.86 -11.11
N ALA A 85 0.03 9.83 -11.34
CA ALA A 85 0.13 9.03 -12.57
C ALA A 85 -0.08 9.89 -13.82
N SER A 86 -1.06 10.82 -13.84
CA SER A 86 -1.30 11.65 -15.02
C SER A 86 -0.17 12.63 -15.33
N PHE A 87 0.51 13.17 -14.31
CA PHE A 87 1.63 14.11 -14.49
C PHE A 87 2.94 13.40 -14.88
N LEU A 88 3.11 12.15 -14.45
CA LEU A 88 4.32 11.36 -14.71
C LEU A 88 4.17 10.36 -15.87
N SER A 89 2.99 10.27 -16.49
CA SER A 89 2.74 9.44 -17.67
C SER A 89 3.19 10.14 -18.95
N GLY A 90 3.84 9.39 -19.85
CA GLY A 90 4.19 9.83 -21.19
C GLY A 90 3.39 9.08 -22.28
N PRO A 91 3.53 9.47 -23.56
CA PRO A 91 2.85 8.80 -24.67
C PRO A 91 3.13 7.30 -24.67
N GLY A 92 2.07 6.48 -24.74
CA GLY A 92 2.17 5.01 -24.72
C GLY A 92 2.31 4.39 -23.33
N TYR A 93 2.31 5.18 -22.26
CA TYR A 93 2.38 4.72 -20.87
C TYR A 93 1.22 5.29 -20.06
N THR A 94 0.02 4.73 -20.21
CA THR A 94 -1.16 5.10 -19.41
C THR A 94 -1.47 4.01 -18.39
N THR A 95 -1.71 4.42 -17.14
CA THR A 95 -2.16 3.49 -16.10
C THR A 95 -3.67 3.30 -16.18
N LEU A 96 -4.16 2.17 -15.65
CA LEU A 96 -5.59 1.86 -15.59
C LEU A 96 -6.43 3.01 -14.99
N PRO A 97 -6.05 3.62 -13.85
CA PRO A 97 -6.81 4.72 -13.26
C PRO A 97 -6.89 5.95 -14.16
N VAL A 98 -5.77 6.33 -14.80
CA VAL A 98 -5.71 7.48 -15.72
C VAL A 98 -6.57 7.24 -16.95
N GLU A 99 -6.56 6.02 -17.50
CA GLU A 99 -7.40 5.65 -18.64
C GLU A 99 -8.89 5.71 -18.27
N VAL A 100 -9.30 5.14 -17.14
CA VAL A 100 -10.69 5.20 -16.66
C VAL A 100 -11.12 6.66 -16.46
N PHE A 101 -10.30 7.48 -15.81
CA PHE A 101 -10.57 8.90 -15.58
C PHE A 101 -10.70 9.67 -16.90
N SER A 102 -9.81 9.45 -17.85
CA SER A 102 -9.85 10.07 -19.18
C SER A 102 -11.15 9.74 -19.91
N ARG A 103 -11.57 8.47 -19.88
CA ARG A 103 -12.80 8.05 -20.55
C ARG A 103 -14.08 8.58 -19.88
N VAL A 104 -14.10 8.77 -18.56
CA VAL A 104 -15.20 9.46 -17.87
C VAL A 104 -15.32 10.90 -18.36
N ARG A 105 -14.18 11.58 -18.55
CA ARG A 105 -14.13 12.98 -18.98
C ARG A 105 -14.51 13.19 -20.45
N LEU A 106 -14.25 12.21 -21.31
CA LEU A 106 -14.54 12.24 -22.76
C LEU A 106 -16.00 11.89 -23.11
N GLY A 107 -16.84 11.60 -22.12
CA GLY A 107 -18.26 11.28 -22.28
C GLY A 107 -18.60 9.90 -21.73
N LEU A 108 -19.59 9.84 -20.84
CA LEU A 108 -20.01 8.61 -20.16
C LEU A 108 -20.59 7.61 -21.17
N LYS A 109 -19.78 6.65 -21.59
CA LYS A 109 -20.28 5.43 -22.22
C LYS A 109 -20.92 4.55 -21.14
N PRO A 110 -22.12 3.98 -21.36
CA PRO A 110 -22.77 3.09 -20.39
C PRO A 110 -21.87 1.94 -19.89
N GLU A 111 -20.93 1.51 -20.72
CA GLU A 111 -19.92 0.49 -20.40
C GLU A 111 -19.05 0.85 -19.17
N ILE A 112 -18.69 2.13 -18.99
CA ILE A 112 -17.82 2.57 -17.90
C ILE A 112 -18.56 2.58 -16.58
N ASN A 113 -19.84 2.98 -16.60
CA ASN A 113 -20.68 2.99 -15.41
C ASN A 113 -20.97 1.55 -14.94
N ALA A 114 -21.13 0.60 -15.88
CA ALA A 114 -21.23 -0.82 -15.56
C ALA A 114 -19.93 -1.36 -14.92
N LEU A 115 -18.77 -1.02 -15.48
CA LEU A 115 -17.47 -1.41 -14.92
C LEU A 115 -17.26 -0.85 -13.51
N ALA A 116 -17.56 0.44 -13.30
CA ALA A 116 -17.44 1.09 -12.00
C ALA A 116 -18.35 0.44 -10.95
N THR A 117 -19.61 0.13 -11.33
CA THR A 117 -20.56 -0.56 -10.44
C THR A 117 -20.05 -1.93 -10.04
N LEU A 118 -19.51 -2.71 -10.99
CA LEU A 118 -18.92 -4.02 -10.72
C LEU A 118 -17.73 -3.91 -9.77
N PHE A 119 -16.85 -2.93 -9.99
CA PHE A 119 -15.67 -2.72 -9.16
C PHE A 119 -16.05 -2.36 -7.72
N ILE A 120 -17.01 -1.44 -7.54
CA ILE A 120 -17.55 -1.06 -6.23
C ILE A 120 -18.17 -2.27 -5.53
N LEU A 121 -18.93 -3.10 -6.25
CA LEU A 121 -19.59 -4.27 -5.70
C LEU A 121 -18.59 -5.33 -5.23
N VAL A 122 -17.54 -5.59 -6.02
CA VAL A 122 -16.46 -6.53 -5.65
C VAL A 122 -15.67 -6.03 -4.44
N VAL A 123 -15.22 -4.77 -4.47
CA VAL A 123 -14.46 -4.19 -3.35
C VAL A 123 -15.32 -4.14 -2.09
N GLY A 124 -16.58 -3.74 -2.21
CA GLY A 124 -17.53 -3.71 -1.10
C GLY A 124 -17.74 -5.09 -0.47
N LEU A 125 -17.91 -6.14 -1.27
CA LEU A 125 -18.02 -7.51 -0.78
C LEU A 125 -16.74 -7.96 -0.06
N LEU A 126 -15.56 -7.68 -0.62
CA LEU A 126 -14.29 -8.03 0.00
C LEU A 126 -14.12 -7.35 1.38
N VAL A 127 -14.48 -6.08 1.49
CA VAL A 127 -14.41 -5.33 2.76
C VAL A 127 -15.38 -5.92 3.79
N ILE A 128 -16.62 -6.26 3.40
CA ILE A 128 -17.59 -6.88 4.29
C ILE A 128 -17.08 -8.22 4.81
N VAL A 129 -16.51 -9.06 3.94
CA VAL A 129 -15.94 -10.36 4.31
C VAL A 129 -14.74 -10.18 5.25
N ALA A 130 -13.80 -9.29 4.91
CA ALA A 130 -12.65 -9.00 5.75
C ALA A 130 -13.05 -8.52 7.14
N ASN A 131 -14.03 -7.60 7.22
CA ASN A 131 -14.55 -7.10 8.49
C ASN A 131 -15.22 -8.21 9.32
N ARG A 132 -16.00 -9.09 8.69
CA ARG A 132 -16.63 -10.24 9.35
C ARG A 132 -15.59 -11.21 9.92
N LEU A 133 -14.52 -11.49 9.17
CA LEU A 133 -13.43 -12.37 9.64
C LEU A 133 -12.69 -11.74 10.82
N GLN A 134 -12.36 -10.44 10.73
CA GLN A 134 -11.67 -9.73 11.81
C GLN A 134 -12.51 -9.65 13.09
N HIS A 135 -13.83 -9.48 12.96
CA HIS A 135 -14.72 -9.52 14.12
C HIS A 135 -14.78 -10.92 14.77
N GLN A 136 -14.67 -12.01 13.99
CA GLN A 136 -14.62 -13.36 14.54
C GLN A 136 -13.31 -13.64 15.29
N VAL A 137 -12.19 -13.14 14.79
CA VAL A 137 -10.88 -13.24 15.46
C VAL A 137 -10.89 -12.48 16.79
N ASN A 138 -11.37 -11.23 16.81
CA ASN A 138 -11.44 -10.44 18.06
C ASN A 138 -12.38 -11.05 19.11
N LYS A 139 -13.41 -11.81 18.71
CA LYS A 139 -14.29 -12.53 19.64
C LYS A 139 -13.67 -13.81 20.20
N ALA A 140 -12.70 -14.41 19.50
CA ALA A 140 -12.01 -15.62 19.96
C ALA A 140 -10.88 -15.31 20.95
N GLU A 141 -10.42 -14.06 21.00
CA GLU A 141 -9.39 -13.58 21.93
C GLU A 141 -9.92 -13.02 23.27
N GLN A 142 -11.25 -12.93 23.44
CA GLN A 142 -11.93 -12.53 24.69
C GLN A 142 -12.49 -13.74 25.44
#